data_AF-Q381Q5-F1
#
_entry.id   AF-Q381Q5-F1
#
_cell.length_a   1.000
_cell.length_b   1.000
_cell.length_c   1.000
_cell.angle_alpha   90.00
_cell.angle_beta   90.00
_cell.angle_gamma   90.00
#
_symmetry.space_group_name_H-M   'P 1'
#
loop_
_entity.id
_entity.type
_entity.pdbx_description
1 polymer ?
#
loop_
_entity_poly.entity_id
_entity_poly.type
_entity_poly.pdbx_seq_one_letter_code
_entity_poly.pdbx_strand_id
1 'polypeptide(L)'
;MWTVVQQRQQPSRRRREANAAKSAGGGKGVSSLVTTIPSRSTAAEVKHLRKAARFLRGLAFVRRDVISPLRHFLNAHSNGLTGIKLVALGIGPFTYEESRAGFLQMALFIVLQSECESFVRHLIRSKLSSVPSNNGDGLQPSTPTVRACFFDPVATEVHTKCCDKLGVVMEECNLYGAYIPGHPHALLIAYLPHSPWVLLRNLFVSNLTKISECPAGGEGGVNKVDSLVLRRTLVIGNDVKKGPCVSDTFLEKLGAYLHIGELHVRGRRKQCVESFVECVSDTCDDVGDVGEVTVFDGLTGISRHDIVQAFSETSVMQLNERSELLLLDELKRIRIPPLTCVGLDMV
;
A
#
# COMPACT_ATOMS: atom_id res chain seq x y z
N MET A 1 10.21 2.33 -17.05
CA MET A 1 9.35 1.90 -15.92
C MET A 1 9.48 2.84 -14.72
N TRP A 2 10.58 2.80 -13.96
CA TRP A 2 10.74 3.57 -12.71
C TRP A 2 10.95 5.09 -12.87
N THR A 3 11.20 5.56 -14.10
CA THR A 3 11.23 6.98 -14.45
C THR A 3 9.94 7.72 -14.10
N VAL A 4 8.78 7.05 -14.23
CA VAL A 4 7.47 7.63 -13.86
C VAL A 4 7.39 7.87 -12.35
N VAL A 5 7.90 6.93 -11.54
CA VAL A 5 8.00 7.09 -10.08
C VAL A 5 8.87 8.29 -9.77
N GLN A 6 10.08 8.36 -10.35
CA GLN A 6 10.96 9.51 -10.17
C GLN A 6 10.27 10.83 -10.54
N GLN A 7 9.65 10.93 -11.72
CA GLN A 7 9.01 12.16 -12.19
C GLN A 7 7.87 12.62 -11.29
N ARG A 8 7.04 11.70 -10.79
CA ARG A 8 5.89 12.03 -9.93
C ARG A 8 6.29 12.39 -8.50
N GLN A 9 7.44 11.90 -8.04
CA GLN A 9 7.98 12.16 -6.70
C GLN A 9 8.91 13.39 -6.66
N GLN A 10 9.24 13.99 -7.81
CA GLN A 10 10.08 15.18 -7.86
C GLN A 10 9.34 16.44 -7.36
N PRO A 11 10.01 17.33 -6.62
CA PRO A 11 9.46 18.63 -6.25
C PRO A 11 9.00 19.43 -7.48
N SER A 12 7.94 20.22 -7.32
CA SER A 12 7.43 21.09 -8.40
C SER A 12 8.55 21.98 -8.96
N ARG A 13 8.47 22.33 -10.26
CA ARG A 13 9.49 23.16 -10.94
C ARG A 13 9.80 24.44 -10.16
N ARG A 14 8.77 25.17 -9.74
CA ARG A 14 8.90 26.39 -8.92
C ARG A 14 9.70 26.16 -7.64
N ARG A 15 9.57 24.98 -7.04
CA ARG A 15 10.27 24.61 -5.81
C ARG A 15 11.71 24.18 -6.05
N ARG A 16 11.96 23.45 -7.15
CA ARG A 16 13.34 23.17 -7.61
C ARG A 16 14.09 24.47 -7.87
N GLU A 17 13.45 25.43 -8.52
CA GLU A 17 13.99 26.78 -8.75
C GLU A 17 14.24 27.53 -7.43
N ALA A 18 13.32 27.48 -6.46
CA ALA A 18 13.51 28.11 -5.15
C ALA A 18 14.65 27.47 -4.32
N ASN A 19 14.78 26.14 -4.34
CA ASN A 19 15.88 25.45 -3.67
C ASN A 19 17.22 25.72 -4.37
N ALA A 20 17.25 25.72 -5.70
CA ALA A 20 18.44 26.09 -6.47
C ALA A 20 18.86 27.54 -6.19
N ALA A 21 17.92 28.47 -6.03
CA ALA A 21 18.21 29.85 -5.65
C ALA A 21 18.80 29.96 -4.23
N LYS A 22 18.32 29.14 -3.28
CA LYS A 22 18.94 29.04 -1.94
C LYS A 22 20.35 28.47 -2.00
N SER A 23 20.57 27.44 -2.82
CA SER A 23 21.89 26.83 -2.99
C SER A 23 22.85 27.74 -3.76
N ALA A 24 22.38 28.54 -4.71
CA ALA A 24 23.20 29.48 -5.47
C ALA A 24 23.69 30.67 -4.63
N GLY A 25 23.05 30.96 -3.49
CA GLY A 25 23.55 31.90 -2.48
C GLY A 25 24.70 31.34 -1.62
N GLY A 26 24.97 30.03 -1.68
CA GLY A 26 26.08 29.37 -1.01
C GLY A 26 27.13 28.89 -2.04
N GLY A 27 28.38 29.26 -1.84
CA GLY A 27 29.47 29.04 -2.80
C GLY A 27 29.62 27.63 -3.38
N LYS A 28 29.96 27.63 -4.68
CA LYS A 28 30.60 26.60 -5.53
C LYS A 28 30.96 25.25 -4.88
N GLY A 29 30.41 24.19 -5.46
CA GLY A 29 30.93 22.83 -5.29
C GLY A 29 30.05 21.80 -5.98
N VAL A 30 30.31 21.53 -7.26
CA VAL A 30 29.77 20.38 -7.99
C VAL A 30 30.29 19.11 -7.31
N SER A 31 29.43 18.34 -6.66
CA SER A 31 29.64 16.91 -6.55
C SER A 31 28.31 16.24 -6.22
N SER A 32 27.87 15.34 -7.10
CA SER A 32 26.89 14.31 -6.82
C SER A 32 27.47 13.35 -5.78
N LEU A 33 27.63 13.81 -4.55
CA LEU A 33 28.02 12.97 -3.44
C LEU A 33 26.72 12.53 -2.78
N VAL A 34 26.41 11.26 -3.03
CA VAL A 34 25.69 10.36 -2.11
C VAL A 34 25.91 10.88 -0.71
N THR A 35 24.94 11.66 -0.25
CA THR A 35 25.09 12.39 1.00
C THR A 35 25.03 11.30 2.05
N THR A 36 26.18 10.98 2.63
CA THR A 36 26.28 10.04 3.75
C THR A 36 25.61 10.73 4.92
N ILE A 37 24.28 10.62 4.97
CA ILE A 37 23.51 11.24 6.02
C ILE A 37 23.88 10.52 7.34
N PRO A 38 24.35 11.23 8.38
CA PRO A 38 24.75 10.60 9.63
C PRO A 38 23.58 9.88 10.30
N SER A 39 23.86 8.80 11.04
CA SER A 39 22.87 7.93 11.69
C SER A 39 21.83 8.66 12.56
N ARG A 40 22.17 9.84 13.09
CA ARG A 40 21.25 10.74 13.81
C ARG A 40 20.06 11.17 12.96
N SER A 41 20.24 11.33 11.65
CA SER A 41 19.17 11.70 10.72
C SER A 41 18.19 10.56 10.48
N THR A 42 18.65 9.32 10.32
CA THR A 42 17.75 8.16 10.13
C THR A 42 16.78 7.99 11.30
N ALA A 43 17.24 8.19 12.53
CA ALA A 43 16.37 8.11 13.71
C ALA A 43 15.30 9.23 13.72
N ALA A 44 15.68 10.45 13.34
CA ALA A 44 14.75 11.57 13.21
C ALA A 44 13.72 11.31 12.11
N GLU A 45 14.15 10.78 10.97
CA GLU A 45 13.29 10.45 9.84
C GLU A 45 12.26 9.38 10.20
N VAL A 46 12.70 8.29 10.85
CA VAL A 46 11.80 7.24 11.35
C VAL A 46 10.80 7.80 12.37
N LYS A 47 11.23 8.72 13.25
CA LYS A 47 10.33 9.39 14.20
C LYS A 47 9.29 10.24 13.45
N HIS A 48 9.69 10.96 12.41
CA HIS A 48 8.78 11.75 11.58
C HIS A 48 7.79 10.87 10.82
N LEU A 49 8.24 9.78 10.19
CA LEU A 49 7.38 8.80 9.53
C LEU A 49 6.34 8.21 10.49
N ARG A 50 6.73 7.84 11.72
CA ARG A 50 5.79 7.36 12.75
C ARG A 50 4.79 8.44 13.20
N LYS A 51 5.21 9.70 13.28
CA LYS A 51 4.31 10.82 13.57
C LYS A 51 3.33 11.02 12.41
N ALA A 52 3.81 10.94 11.18
CA ALA A 52 3.00 11.04 9.97
C ALA A 52 2.00 9.89 9.84
N ALA A 53 2.41 8.66 10.13
CA ALA A 53 1.54 7.49 10.12
C ALA A 53 0.40 7.63 11.12
N ARG A 54 0.69 8.07 12.36
CA ARG A 54 -0.35 8.34 13.37
C ARG A 54 -1.34 9.41 12.90
N PHE A 55 -0.82 10.48 12.31
CA PHE A 55 -1.64 11.54 11.76
C PHE A 55 -2.53 11.05 10.61
N LEU A 56 -1.96 10.36 9.61
CA LEU A 56 -2.71 9.81 8.48
C LEU A 56 -3.79 8.84 8.93
N ARG A 57 -3.51 8.00 9.94
CA ARG A 57 -4.50 7.08 10.52
C ARG A 57 -5.72 7.80 11.09
N GLY A 58 -5.57 9.05 11.54
CA GLY A 58 -6.66 9.88 12.03
C GLY A 58 -7.53 10.49 10.92
N LEU A 59 -7.04 10.56 9.68
CA LEU A 59 -7.79 11.18 8.58
C LEU A 59 -9.00 10.34 8.17
N ALA A 60 -10.15 11.00 8.00
CA ALA A 60 -11.41 10.37 7.68
C ALA A 60 -11.35 9.51 6.39
N PHE A 61 -10.72 10.01 5.33
CA PHE A 61 -10.60 9.26 4.07
C PHE A 61 -9.70 8.02 4.23
N VAL A 62 -8.64 8.07 5.04
CA VAL A 62 -7.79 6.90 5.31
C VAL A 62 -8.58 5.85 6.10
N ARG A 63 -9.33 6.27 7.11
CA ARG A 63 -10.17 5.36 7.90
C ARG A 63 -11.25 4.69 7.04
N ARG A 64 -11.97 5.48 6.24
CA ARG A 64 -13.10 5.02 5.44
C ARG A 64 -12.67 4.26 4.20
N ASP A 65 -11.72 4.77 3.44
CA ASP A 65 -11.41 4.29 2.09
C ASP A 65 -10.24 3.31 2.06
N VAL A 66 -9.44 3.23 3.13
CA VAL A 66 -8.27 2.34 3.19
C VAL A 66 -8.38 1.33 4.34
N ILE A 67 -8.46 1.81 5.58
CA ILE A 67 -8.43 0.94 6.78
C ILE A 67 -9.68 0.06 6.86
N SER A 68 -10.87 0.63 6.63
CA SER A 68 -12.11 -0.14 6.68
C SER A 68 -12.15 -1.26 5.63
N PRO A 69 -11.88 -0.99 4.33
CA PRO A 69 -11.73 -2.04 3.32
C PRO A 69 -10.67 -3.08 3.66
N LEU A 70 -9.49 -2.66 4.15
CA LEU A 70 -8.44 -3.58 4.60
C LEU A 70 -8.95 -4.51 5.70
N ARG A 71 -9.59 -3.97 6.74
CA ARG A 71 -10.15 -4.78 7.83
C ARG A 71 -11.22 -5.73 7.35
N HIS A 72 -12.10 -5.29 6.44
CA HIS A 72 -13.10 -6.15 5.85
C HIS A 72 -12.44 -7.33 5.09
N PHE A 73 -11.45 -7.03 4.26
CA PHE A 73 -10.66 -8.03 3.54
C PHE A 73 -10.01 -9.03 4.50
N LEU A 74 -9.32 -8.56 5.53
CA LEU A 74 -8.67 -9.41 6.55
C LEU A 74 -9.67 -10.30 7.29
N ASN A 75 -10.83 -9.76 7.69
CA ASN A 75 -11.87 -10.51 8.38
C ASN A 75 -12.47 -11.61 7.49
N ALA A 76 -12.76 -11.31 6.22
CA ALA A 76 -13.25 -12.28 5.24
C ALA A 76 -12.27 -13.44 5.01
N HIS A 77 -10.99 -13.23 5.35
CA HIS A 77 -9.89 -14.16 5.14
C HIS A 77 -9.30 -14.71 6.45
N SER A 78 -9.95 -14.49 7.58
CA SER A 78 -9.44 -14.84 8.91
C SER A 78 -9.31 -16.35 9.13
N ASN A 79 -10.20 -17.13 8.52
CA ASN A 79 -10.25 -18.58 8.65
C ASN A 79 -9.04 -19.23 7.96
N GLY A 80 -8.23 -19.94 8.75
CA GLY A 80 -7.04 -20.64 8.26
C GLY A 80 -5.85 -19.73 7.90
N LEU A 81 -5.93 -18.41 8.16
CA LEU A 81 -4.86 -17.47 7.81
C LEU A 81 -3.50 -17.92 8.33
N THR A 82 -2.54 -18.11 7.42
CA THR A 82 -1.16 -18.51 7.75
C THR A 82 -0.18 -17.35 7.77
N GLY A 83 -0.52 -16.22 7.14
CA GLY A 83 0.32 -15.03 7.15
C GLY A 83 -0.14 -13.96 6.19
N ILE A 84 0.43 -12.77 6.35
CA ILE A 84 0.17 -11.60 5.52
C ILE A 84 1.49 -11.11 4.96
N LYS A 85 1.65 -11.15 3.64
CA LYS A 85 2.74 -10.46 2.94
C LYS A 85 2.23 -9.07 2.52
N LEU A 86 2.78 -8.03 3.12
CA LEU A 86 2.50 -6.65 2.78
C LEU A 86 3.67 -6.10 1.96
N VAL A 87 3.43 -5.69 0.71
CA VAL A 87 4.49 -5.24 -0.20
C VAL A 87 4.27 -3.79 -0.61
N ALA A 88 5.32 -2.96 -0.58
CA ALA A 88 5.32 -1.61 -1.12
C ALA A 88 6.21 -1.51 -2.36
N LEU A 89 5.67 -0.95 -3.46
CA LEU A 89 6.39 -0.77 -4.72
C LEU A 89 6.24 0.67 -5.23
N GLY A 90 7.34 1.31 -5.60
CA GLY A 90 7.28 2.58 -6.32
C GLY A 90 6.89 3.78 -5.49
N ILE A 91 7.16 3.77 -4.18
CA ILE A 91 7.03 4.95 -3.34
C ILE A 91 8.09 6.01 -3.70
N GLY A 92 9.24 5.59 -4.25
CA GLY A 92 10.39 6.43 -4.53
C GLY A 92 11.21 6.74 -3.27
N PRO A 93 12.03 7.82 -3.30
CA PRO A 93 12.64 8.32 -2.08
C PRO A 93 11.53 8.78 -1.14
N PHE A 94 11.64 8.44 0.13
CA PHE A 94 10.60 8.71 1.13
C PHE A 94 11.12 9.52 2.31
N THR A 95 12.30 10.12 2.19
CA THR A 95 12.70 11.15 3.16
C THR A 95 11.87 12.41 2.94
N TYR A 96 11.54 13.10 4.03
CA TYR A 96 10.74 14.31 4.02
C TYR A 96 11.29 15.41 3.10
N GLU A 97 12.62 15.49 2.98
CA GLU A 97 13.32 16.50 2.17
C GLU A 97 13.31 16.18 0.67
N GLU A 98 13.43 14.90 0.30
CA GLU A 98 13.49 14.47 -1.10
C GLU A 98 12.10 14.44 -1.75
N SER A 99 11.11 13.84 -1.08
CA SER A 99 9.74 13.76 -1.58
C SER A 99 8.72 13.71 -0.45
N ARG A 100 7.85 14.73 -0.42
CA ARG A 100 6.71 14.75 0.49
C ARG A 100 5.66 13.69 0.16
N ALA A 101 5.45 13.44 -1.13
CA ALA A 101 4.50 12.42 -1.56
C ALA A 101 5.01 11.02 -1.18
N GLY A 102 6.28 10.74 -1.42
CA GLY A 102 6.94 9.48 -1.02
C GLY A 102 6.95 9.30 0.49
N PHE A 103 7.26 10.37 1.24
CA PHE A 103 7.18 10.39 2.70
C PHE A 103 5.76 10.05 3.22
N LEU A 104 4.72 10.68 2.65
CA LEU A 104 3.32 10.40 3.02
C LEU A 104 2.89 8.99 2.64
N GLN A 105 3.34 8.49 1.50
CA GLN A 105 3.04 7.14 1.05
C GLN A 105 3.71 6.08 1.94
N MET A 106 4.98 6.28 2.31
CA MET A 106 5.65 5.42 3.28
C MET A 106 4.96 5.49 4.65
N ALA A 107 4.52 6.67 5.07
CA ALA A 107 3.73 6.81 6.30
C ALA A 107 2.41 6.03 6.23
N LEU A 108 1.70 6.02 5.09
CA LEU A 108 0.50 5.20 4.91
C LEU A 108 0.85 3.70 4.90
N PHE A 109 1.96 3.29 4.30
CA PHE A 109 2.43 1.91 4.35
C PHE A 109 2.63 1.41 5.79
N ILE A 110 3.21 2.24 6.66
CA ILE A 110 3.36 1.95 8.10
C ILE A 110 1.99 1.80 8.78
N VAL A 111 0.98 2.59 8.38
CA VAL A 111 -0.39 2.41 8.88
C VAL A 111 -0.94 1.03 8.48
N LEU A 112 -0.77 0.64 7.22
CA LEU A 112 -1.21 -0.68 6.73
C LEU A 112 -0.54 -1.81 7.50
N GLN A 113 0.78 -1.73 7.70
CA GLN A 113 1.55 -2.69 8.49
C GLN A 113 0.98 -2.80 9.90
N SER A 114 0.77 -1.67 10.59
CA SER A 114 0.24 -1.64 11.95
C SER A 114 -1.16 -2.24 12.06
N GLU A 115 -2.03 -2.01 11.07
CA GLU A 115 -3.37 -2.61 11.01
C GLU A 115 -3.29 -4.14 10.82
N CYS A 116 -2.42 -4.62 9.94
CA CYS A 116 -2.21 -6.06 9.73
C CYS A 116 -1.65 -6.74 10.99
N GLU A 117 -0.64 -6.15 11.62
CA GLU A 117 -0.04 -6.66 12.86
C GLU A 117 -1.04 -6.65 14.01
N SER A 118 -1.85 -5.60 14.11
CA SER A 118 -2.93 -5.52 15.09
C SER A 118 -3.92 -6.65 14.86
N PHE A 119 -4.38 -6.84 13.62
CA PHE A 119 -5.31 -7.91 13.26
C PHE A 119 -4.78 -9.29 13.64
N VAL A 120 -3.54 -9.62 13.26
CA VAL A 120 -2.89 -10.89 13.60
C VAL A 120 -2.79 -11.09 15.11
N ARG A 121 -2.40 -10.06 15.87
CA ARG A 121 -2.37 -10.12 17.34
C ARG A 121 -3.75 -10.35 17.96
N HIS A 122 -4.82 -9.83 17.38
CA HIS A 122 -6.18 -10.12 17.84
C HIS A 122 -6.59 -11.56 17.51
N LEU A 123 -6.27 -12.03 16.30
CA LEU A 123 -6.57 -13.40 15.86
C LEU A 123 -5.86 -14.46 16.72
N ILE A 124 -4.60 -14.22 17.10
CA ILE A 124 -3.86 -15.12 18.00
C ILE A 124 -4.51 -15.14 19.40
N ARG A 125 -4.84 -13.97 19.95
CA ARG A 125 -5.51 -13.88 21.27
C ARG A 125 -6.87 -14.56 21.30
N SER A 126 -7.67 -14.42 20.24
CA SER A 126 -8.98 -15.08 20.16
C SER A 126 -8.84 -16.60 20.07
N LYS A 127 -7.87 -17.10 19.28
CA LYS A 127 -7.59 -18.55 19.19
C LYS A 127 -7.13 -19.12 20.53
N LEU A 128 -6.19 -18.47 21.22
CA LEU A 128 -5.71 -18.90 22.54
C LEU A 128 -6.82 -18.93 23.60
N SER A 129 -7.77 -17.99 23.54
CA SER A 129 -8.91 -17.97 24.48
C SER A 129 -9.94 -19.08 24.23
N SER A 130 -9.95 -19.65 23.02
CA SER A 130 -10.91 -20.68 22.60
C SER A 130 -10.44 -22.12 22.82
N VAL A 131 -9.17 -22.33 23.18
CA VAL A 131 -8.63 -23.67 23.45
C VAL A 131 -8.83 -23.98 24.93
N PRO A 132 -9.79 -24.82 25.34
CA PRO A 132 -9.76 -25.41 26.67
C PRO A 132 -8.46 -26.20 26.80
N SER A 133 -7.73 -25.97 27.89
CA SER A 133 -6.46 -26.62 28.23
C SER A 133 -6.61 -28.15 28.32
N ASN A 134 -6.66 -28.82 27.17
CA ASN A 134 -6.57 -30.26 27.09
C ASN A 134 -5.26 -30.60 26.39
N ASN A 135 -4.37 -31.19 27.19
CA ASN A 135 -3.14 -31.85 26.80
C ASN A 135 -3.41 -32.76 25.61
N GLY A 136 -2.86 -32.42 24.46
CA GLY A 136 -3.02 -33.19 23.24
C GLY A 136 -1.98 -32.75 22.24
N ASP A 137 -0.93 -33.55 22.13
CA ASP A 137 0.18 -33.43 21.20
C ASP A 137 -0.36 -33.36 19.76
N GLY A 138 -0.43 -32.16 19.20
CA GLY A 138 -1.04 -31.92 17.90
C GLY A 138 -0.51 -30.63 17.32
N LEU A 139 0.33 -30.76 16.29
CA LEU A 139 0.83 -29.72 15.38
C LEU A 139 0.35 -28.30 15.75
N GLN A 140 1.14 -27.57 16.54
CA GLN A 140 0.89 -26.16 16.83
C GLN A 140 0.56 -25.45 15.52
N PRO A 141 -0.68 -24.95 15.31
CA PRO A 141 -1.00 -24.24 14.10
C PRO A 141 -0.06 -23.05 13.99
N SER A 142 0.67 -22.95 12.88
CA SER A 142 1.63 -21.88 12.65
C SER A 142 0.93 -20.55 12.92
N THR A 143 1.45 -19.80 13.90
CA THR A 143 0.88 -18.50 14.24
C THR A 143 1.04 -17.59 13.05
N PRO A 144 -0.04 -16.96 12.55
CA PRO A 144 0.06 -16.09 11.40
C PRO A 144 1.05 -14.96 11.69
N THR A 145 1.87 -14.62 10.71
CA THR A 145 2.85 -13.52 10.82
C THR A 145 2.59 -12.46 9.76
N VAL A 146 3.06 -11.24 10.01
CA VAL A 146 3.05 -10.15 9.03
C VAL A 146 4.47 -9.93 8.56
N ARG A 147 4.70 -10.00 7.25
CA ARG A 147 5.98 -9.66 6.63
C ARG A 147 5.78 -8.46 5.72
N ALA A 148 6.33 -7.32 6.12
CA ALA A 148 6.36 -6.11 5.31
C ALA A 148 7.63 -6.07 4.45
N CYS A 149 7.48 -5.82 3.16
CA CYS A 149 8.57 -5.67 2.21
C CYS A 149 8.45 -4.34 1.46
N PHE A 150 9.58 -3.73 1.14
CA PHE A 150 9.64 -2.55 0.28
C PHE A 150 10.66 -2.79 -0.84
N PHE A 151 10.27 -2.44 -2.06
CA PHE A 151 11.15 -2.45 -3.22
C PHE A 151 11.03 -1.15 -4.00
N ASP A 152 12.16 -0.49 -4.19
CA ASP A 152 12.29 0.63 -5.12
C ASP A 152 13.75 0.76 -5.58
N PRO A 153 14.04 0.76 -6.89
CA PRO A 153 15.41 0.87 -7.38
C PRO A 153 16.06 2.24 -7.12
N VAL A 154 15.27 3.26 -6.75
CA VAL A 154 15.82 4.57 -6.36
C VAL A 154 16.03 4.70 -4.85
N ALA A 155 15.72 3.65 -4.09
CA ALA A 155 16.04 3.59 -2.68
C ALA A 155 17.55 3.66 -2.47
N THR A 156 17.95 4.28 -1.37
CA THR A 156 19.35 4.50 -0.99
C THR A 156 19.65 3.76 0.31
N GLU A 157 20.91 3.78 0.74
CA GLU A 157 21.31 3.21 2.03
C GLU A 157 20.54 3.83 3.22
N VAL A 158 20.19 5.12 3.13
CA VAL A 158 19.37 5.80 4.15
C VAL A 158 17.99 5.19 4.24
N HIS A 159 17.36 4.95 3.09
CA HIS A 159 16.06 4.28 3.00
C HIS A 159 16.10 2.87 3.59
N THR A 160 17.17 2.12 3.31
CA THR A 160 17.41 0.79 3.87
C THR A 160 17.46 0.82 5.40
N LYS A 161 18.27 1.72 5.97
CA LYS A 161 18.37 1.90 7.44
C LYS A 161 17.05 2.36 8.07
N CYS A 162 16.24 3.15 7.36
CA CYS A 162 14.90 3.52 7.82
C CYS A 162 13.97 2.31 7.85
N CYS A 163 13.95 1.51 6.78
CA CYS A 163 13.15 0.28 6.68
C CYS A 163 13.51 -0.73 7.76
N ASP A 164 14.79 -0.96 8.05
CA ASP A 164 15.24 -1.83 9.12
C ASP A 164 14.65 -1.42 10.48
N LYS A 165 14.68 -0.11 10.80
CA LYS A 165 14.10 0.44 12.03
C LYS A 165 12.58 0.42 12.08
N LEU A 166 11.93 0.26 10.93
CA LEU A 166 10.47 0.14 10.79
C LEU A 166 10.01 -1.33 10.76
N GLY A 167 10.94 -2.29 10.73
CA GLY A 167 10.61 -3.71 10.56
C GLY A 167 10.16 -4.05 9.14
N VAL A 168 10.62 -3.30 8.14
CA VAL A 168 10.31 -3.49 6.72
C VAL A 168 11.55 -4.07 6.05
N VAL A 169 11.39 -5.19 5.34
CA VAL A 169 12.48 -5.82 4.60
C VAL A 169 12.66 -5.12 3.25
N MET A 170 13.86 -4.59 3.00
CA MET A 170 14.26 -4.14 1.66
C MET A 170 14.45 -5.36 0.76
N GLU A 171 13.68 -5.47 -0.32
CA GLU A 171 13.93 -6.46 -1.37
C GLU A 171 14.91 -5.88 -2.41
N GLU A 172 15.70 -6.73 -3.06
CA GLU A 172 16.71 -6.32 -4.07
C GLU A 172 16.38 -6.82 -5.49
N CYS A 173 15.54 -7.86 -5.62
CA CYS A 173 15.45 -8.63 -6.88
C CYS A 173 14.11 -8.51 -7.62
N ASN A 174 13.05 -7.91 -7.06
CA ASN A 174 11.72 -7.91 -7.69
C ASN A 174 11.46 -6.69 -8.59
N LEU A 175 12.22 -6.61 -9.68
CA LEU A 175 12.19 -5.49 -10.63
C LEU A 175 10.89 -5.37 -11.43
N TYR A 176 10.08 -6.43 -11.51
CA TYR A 176 8.91 -6.51 -12.40
C TYR A 176 7.58 -6.57 -11.65
N GLY A 177 7.58 -6.55 -10.31
CA GLY A 177 6.36 -6.36 -9.50
C GLY A 177 5.40 -7.55 -9.47
N ALA A 178 5.85 -8.75 -9.84
CA ALA A 178 5.04 -9.95 -9.66
C ALA A 178 5.17 -10.43 -8.22
N TYR A 179 4.04 -10.55 -7.53
CA TYR A 179 3.96 -11.07 -6.18
C TYR A 179 2.75 -11.98 -6.10
N ILE A 180 2.93 -13.14 -5.47
CA ILE A 180 1.84 -14.06 -5.15
C ILE A 180 1.88 -14.38 -3.65
N PRO A 181 0.74 -14.70 -3.03
CA PRO A 181 0.72 -15.34 -1.71
C PRO A 181 1.60 -16.60 -1.71
N GLY A 182 2.47 -16.73 -0.70
CA GLY A 182 3.38 -17.88 -0.59
C GLY A 182 2.70 -19.18 -0.13
N HIS A 183 1.42 -19.12 0.23
CA HIS A 183 0.64 -20.24 0.72
C HIS A 183 -0.85 -20.06 0.35
N PRO A 184 -1.65 -21.12 0.13
CA PRO A 184 -3.09 -21.02 -0.19
C PRO A 184 -3.94 -20.21 0.80
N HIS A 185 -3.47 -20.10 2.05
CA HIS A 185 -4.09 -19.32 3.13
C HIS A 185 -3.27 -18.10 3.56
N ALA A 186 -2.25 -17.73 2.79
CA ALA A 186 -1.57 -16.46 2.99
C ALA A 186 -2.32 -15.36 2.22
N LEU A 187 -2.21 -14.13 2.70
CA LEU A 187 -2.73 -12.95 2.01
C LEU A 187 -1.59 -12.12 1.45
N LEU A 188 -1.84 -11.51 0.30
CA LEU A 188 -1.00 -10.49 -0.28
C LEU A 188 -1.73 -9.14 -0.20
N ILE A 189 -1.07 -8.14 0.40
CA ILE A 189 -1.53 -6.76 0.35
C ILE A 189 -0.46 -5.98 -0.41
N ALA A 190 -0.79 -5.52 -1.61
CA ALA A 190 0.13 -4.81 -2.47
C ALA A 190 -0.17 -3.32 -2.45
N TYR A 191 0.75 -2.54 -1.91
CA TYR A 191 0.70 -1.08 -1.84
C TYR A 191 1.62 -0.47 -2.91
N LEU A 192 1.04 0.16 -3.92
CA LEU A 192 1.76 0.62 -5.10
C LEU A 192 1.22 1.97 -5.60
N PRO A 193 1.25 3.01 -4.75
CA PRO A 193 0.75 4.33 -5.13
C PRO A 193 1.62 4.90 -6.26
N HIS A 194 1.00 5.40 -7.33
CA HIS A 194 1.69 5.97 -8.51
C HIS A 194 2.69 5.02 -9.19
N SER A 195 2.57 3.72 -8.97
CA SER A 195 3.45 2.76 -9.62
C SER A 195 3.26 2.76 -11.15
N PRO A 196 4.27 2.38 -11.93
CA PRO A 196 4.11 2.20 -13.37
C PRO A 196 3.05 1.14 -13.67
N TRP A 197 2.16 1.42 -14.63
CA TRP A 197 1.06 0.52 -15.02
C TRP A 197 1.50 -0.92 -15.28
N VAL A 198 2.69 -1.10 -15.85
CA VAL A 198 3.30 -2.41 -16.10
C VAL A 198 3.55 -3.22 -14.82
N LEU A 199 3.88 -2.61 -13.68
CA LEU A 199 4.00 -3.31 -12.40
C LEU A 199 2.63 -3.78 -11.92
N LEU A 200 1.62 -2.91 -12.01
CA LEU A 200 0.25 -3.27 -11.67
C LEU A 200 -0.29 -4.40 -12.57
N ARG A 201 0.02 -4.35 -13.86
CA ARG A 201 -0.30 -5.42 -14.82
C ARG A 201 0.37 -6.73 -14.41
N ASN A 202 1.67 -6.73 -14.17
CA ASN A 202 2.42 -7.93 -13.77
C ASN A 202 1.91 -8.51 -12.45
N LEU A 203 1.58 -7.65 -11.47
CA LEU A 203 0.96 -8.07 -10.23
C LEU A 203 -0.35 -8.81 -10.50
N PHE A 204 -1.29 -8.20 -11.24
CA PHE A 204 -2.56 -8.86 -11.54
C PHE A 204 -2.36 -10.16 -12.32
N VAL A 205 -1.57 -10.15 -13.39
CA VAL A 205 -1.26 -11.35 -14.20
C VAL A 205 -0.74 -12.49 -13.34
N SER A 206 0.20 -12.22 -12.42
CA SER A 206 0.76 -13.25 -11.55
C SER A 206 -0.27 -13.88 -10.60
N ASN A 207 -1.33 -13.14 -10.24
CA ASN A 207 -2.39 -13.59 -9.35
C ASN A 207 -3.61 -14.16 -10.09
N LEU A 208 -3.63 -14.23 -11.42
CA LEU A 208 -4.71 -14.87 -12.18
C LEU A 208 -4.57 -16.39 -12.33
N THR A 209 -3.55 -16.97 -11.69
CA THR A 209 -3.38 -18.43 -11.66
C THR A 209 -4.42 -19.07 -10.73
N LYS A 210 -4.79 -20.31 -11.05
CA LYS A 210 -5.70 -21.12 -10.24
C LYS A 210 -4.96 -21.77 -9.08
N ILE A 211 -5.57 -21.79 -7.89
CA ILE A 211 -5.14 -22.65 -6.80
C ILE A 211 -5.71 -24.04 -7.06
N SER A 212 -4.88 -24.99 -7.49
CA SER A 212 -5.27 -26.40 -7.48
C SER A 212 -5.15 -26.92 -6.05
N GLU A 213 -6.28 -27.04 -5.34
CA GLU A 213 -6.29 -27.76 -4.08
C GLU A 213 -6.10 -29.25 -4.37
N CYS A 214 -4.87 -29.76 -4.17
CA CYS A 214 -4.57 -31.19 -4.23
C CYS A 214 -5.67 -31.99 -3.51
N PRO A 215 -6.28 -33.00 -4.14
CA PRO A 215 -7.24 -33.86 -3.48
C PRO A 215 -6.47 -34.72 -2.46
N ALA A 216 -6.39 -34.25 -1.22
CA ALA A 216 -6.25 -35.16 -0.08
C ALA A 216 -7.45 -36.12 -0.17
N GLY A 217 -7.16 -37.41 -0.28
CA GLY A 217 -8.09 -38.46 -0.70
C GLY A 217 -9.47 -38.37 -0.07
N GLY A 218 -10.49 -38.57 -0.91
CA GLY A 218 -11.88 -38.56 -0.49
C GLY A 218 -12.79 -38.40 -1.70
N GLU A 219 -13.20 -39.53 -2.26
CA GLU A 219 -14.29 -39.61 -3.23
C GLU A 219 -15.55 -38.93 -2.66
N GLY A 220 -16.22 -38.13 -3.47
CA GLY A 220 -17.52 -37.52 -3.12
C GLY A 220 -17.40 -36.14 -2.46
N GLY A 221 -17.36 -35.09 -3.28
CA GLY A 221 -17.32 -33.72 -2.77
C GLY A 221 -17.51 -32.68 -3.86
N VAL A 222 -18.77 -32.48 -4.23
CA VAL A 222 -19.37 -31.40 -5.01
C VAL A 222 -18.48 -30.15 -5.17
N ASN A 223 -18.18 -29.80 -6.42
CA ASN A 223 -17.74 -28.47 -6.88
C ASN A 223 -16.60 -27.83 -6.08
N LYS A 224 -15.38 -28.37 -6.16
CA LYS A 224 -14.18 -27.56 -5.89
C LYS A 224 -14.12 -26.47 -6.96
N VAL A 225 -14.67 -25.30 -6.68
CA VAL A 225 -14.47 -24.12 -7.51
C VAL A 225 -12.99 -23.80 -7.39
N ASP A 226 -12.23 -24.03 -8.48
CA ASP A 226 -10.87 -23.54 -8.63
C ASP A 226 -10.87 -22.04 -8.29
N SER A 227 -10.40 -21.66 -7.10
CA SER A 227 -10.36 -20.25 -6.72
C SER A 227 -9.13 -19.59 -7.31
N LEU A 228 -9.29 -18.32 -7.71
CA LEU A 228 -8.16 -17.53 -8.20
C LEU A 228 -7.25 -17.12 -7.03
N VAL A 229 -5.94 -17.13 -7.27
CA VAL A 229 -4.98 -16.55 -6.31
C VAL A 229 -5.32 -15.09 -6.00
N LEU A 230 -5.87 -14.36 -6.99
CA LEU A 230 -6.34 -12.97 -6.87
C LEU A 230 -7.36 -12.77 -5.75
N ARG A 231 -8.13 -13.80 -5.38
CA ARG A 231 -9.06 -13.73 -4.23
C ARG A 231 -8.32 -13.39 -2.93
N ARG A 232 -7.07 -13.81 -2.81
CA ARG A 232 -6.20 -13.60 -1.64
C ARG A 232 -5.32 -12.36 -1.76
N THR A 233 -5.60 -11.47 -2.71
CA THR A 233 -4.78 -10.30 -3.01
C THR A 233 -5.60 -9.02 -2.96
N LEU A 234 -5.22 -8.12 -2.04
CA LEU A 234 -5.75 -6.75 -1.95
C LEU A 234 -4.72 -5.80 -2.55
N VAL A 235 -5.15 -4.93 -3.46
CA VAL A 235 -4.27 -3.95 -4.11
C VAL A 235 -4.68 -2.54 -3.70
N ILE A 236 -3.72 -1.75 -3.24
CA ILE A 236 -3.89 -0.32 -2.94
C ILE A 236 -2.93 0.41 -3.87
N GLY A 237 -3.41 0.87 -5.01
CA GLY A 237 -2.56 1.36 -6.10
C GLY A 237 -3.33 2.20 -7.10
N ASN A 238 -2.78 2.39 -8.30
CA ASN A 238 -3.43 3.20 -9.33
C ASN A 238 -4.83 2.68 -9.65
N ASP A 239 -5.80 3.58 -9.70
CA ASP A 239 -7.16 3.27 -10.11
C ASP A 239 -7.23 2.86 -11.58
N VAL A 240 -7.43 1.57 -11.83
CA VAL A 240 -7.52 1.01 -13.19
C VAL A 240 -8.66 1.60 -14.02
N LYS A 241 -9.65 2.28 -13.41
CA LYS A 241 -10.72 2.99 -14.15
C LYS A 241 -10.30 4.37 -14.63
N LYS A 242 -9.27 4.99 -14.06
CA LYS A 242 -8.79 6.33 -14.45
C LYS A 242 -7.94 6.33 -15.72
N GLY A 243 -7.93 5.22 -16.46
CA GLY A 243 -7.23 5.07 -17.72
C GLY A 243 -5.84 4.47 -17.51
N PRO A 244 -5.64 3.17 -17.75
CA PRO A 244 -4.31 2.65 -17.97
C PRO A 244 -3.71 3.30 -19.22
N CYS A 245 -2.39 3.17 -19.43
CA CYS A 245 -1.77 3.61 -20.67
C CYS A 245 -2.56 3.06 -21.87
N VAL A 246 -2.76 3.86 -22.93
CA VAL A 246 -3.64 3.61 -24.10
C VAL A 246 -3.46 2.20 -24.73
N SER A 247 -2.35 1.54 -24.45
CA SER A 247 -2.01 0.19 -24.93
C SER A 247 -2.52 -0.98 -24.09
N ASP A 248 -2.95 -0.80 -22.82
CA ASP A 248 -3.21 -1.91 -21.90
C ASP A 248 -4.70 -2.25 -21.75
N THR A 249 -5.28 -2.78 -22.84
CA THR A 249 -6.67 -3.28 -22.88
C THR A 249 -6.98 -4.36 -21.84
N PHE A 250 -5.95 -5.02 -21.28
CA PHE A 250 -6.13 -6.06 -20.27
C PHE A 250 -6.55 -5.46 -18.92
N LEU A 251 -5.89 -4.39 -18.46
CA LEU A 251 -6.24 -3.75 -17.19
C LEU A 251 -7.65 -3.15 -17.20
N GLU A 252 -8.05 -2.55 -18.33
CA GLU A 252 -9.41 -2.02 -18.51
C GLU A 252 -10.47 -3.12 -18.40
N LYS A 253 -10.25 -4.24 -19.09
CA LYS A 253 -11.13 -5.41 -19.01
C LYS A 253 -11.18 -5.99 -17.60
N LEU A 254 -10.03 -6.12 -16.95
CA LEU A 254 -9.95 -6.63 -15.59
C LEU A 254 -10.72 -5.74 -14.59
N GLY A 255 -10.71 -4.42 -14.80
CA GLY A 255 -11.41 -3.45 -13.97
C GLY A 255 -12.92 -3.72 -13.82
N ALA A 256 -13.57 -4.40 -14.77
CA ALA A 256 -14.97 -4.81 -14.67
C ALA A 256 -15.23 -5.92 -13.63
N TYR A 257 -14.18 -6.68 -13.28
CA TYR A 257 -14.24 -7.81 -12.35
C TYR A 257 -13.70 -7.47 -10.96
N LEU A 258 -13.24 -6.24 -10.76
CA LEU A 258 -12.71 -5.76 -9.48
C LEU A 258 -13.74 -4.91 -8.74
N HIS A 259 -13.78 -5.07 -7.42
CA HIS A 259 -14.36 -4.06 -6.55
C HIS A 259 -13.34 -2.95 -6.35
N ILE A 260 -13.67 -1.73 -6.77
CA ILE A 260 -12.76 -0.57 -6.77
C ILE A 260 -13.36 0.51 -5.87
N GLY A 261 -12.67 0.79 -4.76
CA GLY A 261 -12.98 1.88 -3.83
C GLY A 261 -12.03 3.05 -4.04
N GLU A 262 -12.54 4.16 -4.56
CA GLU A 262 -11.77 5.39 -4.71
C GLU A 262 -11.49 6.07 -3.36
N LEU A 263 -10.29 6.62 -3.20
CA LEU A 263 -9.95 7.45 -2.04
C LEU A 263 -10.55 8.86 -2.21
N HIS A 264 -11.50 9.22 -1.37
CA HIS A 264 -12.11 10.56 -1.40
C HIS A 264 -11.32 11.53 -0.52
N VAL A 265 -10.08 11.82 -0.93
CA VAL A 265 -9.15 12.72 -0.23
C VAL A 265 -9.70 14.15 -0.13
N ARG A 266 -10.37 14.61 -1.19
CA ARG A 266 -11.20 15.81 -1.15
C ARG A 266 -12.54 15.40 -0.55
N GLY A 267 -12.68 15.52 0.77
CA GLY A 267 -13.98 15.36 1.41
C GLY A 267 -15.06 16.05 0.59
N ARG A 268 -16.18 15.37 0.32
CA ARG A 268 -17.29 15.97 -0.44
C ARG A 268 -17.60 17.29 0.25
N ARG A 269 -17.40 18.42 -0.43
CA ARG A 269 -17.56 19.79 0.11
C ARG A 269 -18.90 20.06 0.80
N LYS A 270 -19.86 19.13 0.75
CA LYS A 270 -21.22 19.30 1.26
C LYS A 270 -21.64 18.39 2.43
N GLN A 271 -20.82 17.47 2.92
CA GLN A 271 -21.23 16.56 4.02
C GLN A 271 -20.06 16.21 4.94
N CYS A 272 -19.62 17.16 5.76
CA CYS A 272 -18.83 16.91 6.98
C CYS A 272 -18.58 18.24 7.67
N VAL A 273 -19.63 18.86 8.22
CA VAL A 273 -19.45 19.79 9.35
C VAL A 273 -19.63 19.05 10.68
N GLU A 274 -20.22 17.85 10.71
CA GLU A 274 -20.58 17.21 11.99
C GLU A 274 -19.65 16.08 12.48
N SER A 275 -18.77 15.48 11.66
CA SER A 275 -17.98 14.32 12.11
C SER A 275 -16.59 14.64 12.70
N PHE A 276 -16.21 15.91 12.82
CA PHE A 276 -14.90 16.28 13.39
C PHE A 276 -14.91 16.36 14.93
N VAL A 277 -16.08 16.38 15.57
CA VAL A 277 -16.19 16.57 17.03
C VAL A 277 -16.12 15.25 17.82
N GLU A 278 -16.23 14.09 17.17
CA GLU A 278 -16.32 12.81 17.91
C GLU A 278 -14.98 12.10 18.21
N CYS A 279 -13.82 12.71 17.94
CA CYS A 279 -12.53 12.05 18.22
C CYS A 279 -11.52 12.87 19.04
N VAL A 280 -11.91 14.01 19.61
CA VAL A 280 -11.09 14.72 20.62
C VAL A 280 -11.98 15.22 21.75
N SER A 281 -12.66 14.30 22.43
CA SER A 281 -13.12 14.55 23.80
C SER A 281 -11.90 14.47 24.72
N ASP A 282 -11.25 15.61 24.90
CA ASP A 282 -10.82 16.12 26.21
C ASP A 282 -9.92 17.33 25.97
N THR A 283 -10.39 18.48 26.46
CA THR A 283 -9.70 19.76 26.68
C THR A 283 -9.64 20.79 25.52
N CYS A 284 -10.14 21.99 25.87
CA CYS A 284 -9.84 23.34 25.37
C CYS A 284 -10.73 23.95 24.25
N ASP A 285 -11.78 24.64 24.71
CA ASP A 285 -12.20 26.02 24.38
C ASP A 285 -11.99 26.58 22.94
N ASP A 286 -13.12 26.66 22.23
CA ASP A 286 -13.70 27.88 21.64
C ASP A 286 -12.77 28.95 21.02
N VAL A 287 -12.54 28.91 19.69
CA VAL A 287 -12.38 30.09 18.80
C VAL A 287 -12.75 29.76 17.34
N GLY A 288 -13.82 30.39 16.84
CA GLY A 288 -13.85 31.23 15.62
C GLY A 288 -13.33 30.72 14.26
N ASP A 289 -14.28 30.59 13.32
CA ASP A 289 -14.27 31.03 11.90
C ASP A 289 -13.08 30.67 10.97
N VAL A 290 -13.29 29.59 10.20
CA VAL A 290 -12.91 29.32 8.78
C VAL A 290 -11.64 30.00 8.24
N GLY A 291 -10.51 29.83 8.93
CA GLY A 291 -9.18 29.92 8.34
C GLY A 291 -8.68 28.52 7.96
N GLU A 292 -8.03 28.38 6.80
CA GLU A 292 -7.39 27.13 6.36
C GLU A 292 -6.75 26.40 7.54
N VAL A 293 -7.36 25.27 7.92
CA VAL A 293 -6.97 24.42 9.06
C VAL A 293 -5.50 24.04 8.89
N THR A 294 -4.61 24.87 9.44
CA THR A 294 -3.19 24.59 9.70
C THR A 294 -3.03 23.75 10.96
N VAL A 295 -4.13 23.13 11.44
CA VAL A 295 -4.14 22.10 12.48
C VAL A 295 -3.60 20.77 11.92
N PHE A 296 -2.41 20.84 11.33
CA PHE A 296 -1.50 19.71 11.15
C PHE A 296 -0.31 19.94 12.06
N ASP A 297 -0.57 20.22 13.34
CA ASP A 297 0.43 20.45 14.39
C ASP A 297 1.42 19.26 14.54
N GLY A 298 1.03 18.12 13.96
CA GLY A 298 1.87 16.95 13.80
C GLY A 298 3.00 17.06 12.75
N LEU A 299 2.77 17.75 11.63
CA LEU A 299 3.61 17.63 10.43
C LEU A 299 3.83 19.00 9.80
N THR A 300 4.57 19.86 10.50
CA THR A 300 4.92 21.19 10.04
C THR A 300 5.38 21.16 8.58
N GLY A 301 4.66 21.89 7.72
CA GLY A 301 4.95 22.02 6.30
C GLY A 301 4.22 21.04 5.37
N ILE A 302 3.48 20.04 5.86
CA ILE A 302 2.60 19.23 5.01
C ILE A 302 1.26 19.93 4.83
N SER A 303 0.96 20.27 3.58
CA SER A 303 -0.31 20.89 3.19
C SER A 303 -1.33 19.84 2.75
N ARG A 304 -2.60 20.25 2.70
CA ARG A 304 -3.66 19.45 2.06
C ARG A 304 -3.33 19.12 0.60
N HIS A 305 -2.63 20.01 -0.09
CA HIS A 305 -2.20 19.77 -1.48
C HIS A 305 -1.21 18.60 -1.56
N ASP A 306 -0.25 18.52 -0.63
CA ASP A 306 0.71 17.40 -0.57
C ASP A 306 -0.03 16.06 -0.36
N ILE A 307 -1.05 16.03 0.51
CA ILE A 307 -1.89 14.83 0.76
C ILE A 307 -2.67 14.44 -0.50
N VAL A 308 -3.30 15.41 -1.18
CA VAL A 308 -4.02 15.14 -2.42
C VAL A 308 -3.06 14.63 -3.49
N GLN A 309 -1.90 15.23 -3.65
CA GLN A 309 -0.90 14.81 -4.62
C GLN A 309 -0.41 13.38 -4.36
N ALA A 310 -0.23 12.99 -3.09
CA ALA A 310 0.26 11.66 -2.72
C ALA A 310 -0.72 10.52 -3.02
N PHE A 311 -2.04 10.80 -3.10
CA PHE A 311 -3.08 9.76 -3.11
C PHE A 311 -4.20 9.96 -4.16
N SER A 312 -4.14 10.99 -5.01
CA SER A 312 -5.22 11.36 -5.95
C SER A 312 -5.61 10.27 -6.95
N GLU A 313 -4.65 9.43 -7.30
CA GLU A 313 -4.82 8.33 -8.26
C GLU A 313 -4.92 6.97 -7.59
N THR A 314 -4.91 6.92 -6.26
CA THR A 314 -4.93 5.68 -5.51
C THR A 314 -6.36 5.21 -5.29
N SER A 315 -6.56 3.91 -5.44
CA SER A 315 -7.79 3.18 -5.12
C SER A 315 -7.47 1.90 -4.37
N VAL A 316 -8.44 1.38 -3.63
CA VAL A 316 -8.40 0.03 -3.06
C VAL A 316 -9.16 -0.90 -3.99
N MET A 317 -8.48 -1.94 -4.45
CA MET A 317 -8.96 -2.87 -5.46
C MET A 317 -8.82 -4.30 -4.95
N GLN A 318 -9.87 -5.11 -5.14
CA GLN A 318 -9.86 -6.54 -4.87
C GLN A 318 -10.79 -7.25 -5.85
N LEU A 319 -10.65 -8.57 -5.99
CA LEU A 319 -11.59 -9.37 -6.78
C LEU A 319 -13.02 -9.17 -6.26
N ASN A 320 -13.95 -8.87 -7.17
CA ASN A 320 -15.35 -8.95 -6.83
C ASN A 320 -15.76 -10.43 -6.86
N GLU A 321 -15.99 -11.03 -5.69
CA GLU A 321 -16.36 -12.44 -5.55
C GLU A 321 -17.59 -12.82 -6.39
N ARG A 322 -18.54 -11.89 -6.58
CA ARG A 322 -19.73 -12.12 -7.42
C ARG A 322 -19.41 -12.25 -8.90
N SER A 323 -18.29 -11.66 -9.33
CA SER A 323 -17.83 -11.66 -10.72
C SER A 323 -16.73 -12.71 -10.98
N GLU A 324 -16.33 -13.50 -9.97
CA GLU A 324 -15.22 -14.47 -10.09
C GLU A 324 -15.49 -15.53 -11.15
N LEU A 325 -16.69 -16.11 -11.19
CA LEU A 325 -17.06 -17.12 -12.21
C LEU A 325 -17.05 -16.54 -13.63
N LEU A 326 -17.49 -15.28 -13.78
CA LEU A 326 -17.46 -14.58 -15.06
C LEU A 326 -16.01 -14.30 -15.50
N LEU A 327 -15.16 -13.88 -14.56
CA LEU A 327 -13.73 -13.70 -14.82
C LEU A 327 -13.09 -15.04 -15.23
N LEU A 328 -13.38 -16.13 -14.54
CA LEU A 328 -12.86 -17.46 -14.87
C LEU A 328 -13.26 -17.92 -16.28
N ASP A 329 -14.48 -17.62 -16.73
CA ASP A 329 -14.89 -17.92 -18.09
C ASP A 329 -14.19 -17.00 -19.11
N GLU A 330 -14.10 -15.71 -18.80
CA GLU A 330 -13.45 -14.73 -19.65
C GLU A 330 -11.94 -14.96 -19.78
N LEU A 331 -11.26 -15.46 -18.74
CA LEU A 331 -9.84 -15.83 -18.78
C LEU A 331 -9.55 -16.98 -19.75
N LYS A 332 -10.56 -17.80 -20.11
CA LYS A 332 -10.41 -18.81 -21.18
C LYS A 332 -10.41 -18.17 -22.57
N ARG A 333 -10.95 -16.95 -22.69
CA ARG A 333 -11.13 -16.21 -23.96
C ARG A 333 -10.07 -15.13 -24.15
N ILE A 334 -9.65 -14.48 -23.07
CA ILE A 334 -8.63 -13.44 -23.10
C ILE A 334 -7.24 -14.07 -23.09
N ARG A 335 -6.38 -13.63 -24.02
CA ARG A 335 -4.95 -13.90 -23.96
C ARG A 335 -4.32 -13.12 -22.80
N ILE A 336 -3.99 -13.82 -21.72
CA ILE A 336 -3.23 -13.23 -20.61
C ILE A 336 -1.87 -12.76 -21.15
N PRO A 337 -1.51 -11.48 -20.99
CA PRO A 337 -0.23 -10.99 -21.47
C PRO A 337 0.92 -11.64 -20.68
N PRO A 338 2.08 -11.91 -21.32
CA PRO A 338 3.25 -12.42 -20.60
C PRO A 338 3.70 -11.39 -19.55
N LEU A 339 4.43 -11.82 -18.51
CA LEU A 339 5.05 -10.87 -17.58
C LEU A 339 6.10 -10.04 -18.31
N THR A 340 6.02 -8.71 -18.20
CA THR A 340 7.06 -7.84 -18.75
C THR A 340 8.20 -7.72 -17.75
N CYS A 341 9.29 -8.45 -18.00
CA CYS A 341 10.51 -8.39 -17.19
C CYS A 341 11.43 -7.20 -17.58
N VAL A 342 11.22 -6.64 -18.78
CA VAL A 342 12.04 -5.57 -19.37
C VAL A 342 11.10 -4.57 -20.05
N GLY A 343 11.09 -3.31 -19.61
CA GLY A 343 10.07 -2.34 -20.03
C GLY A 343 10.64 -1.06 -20.62
N LEU A 344 10.60 -0.98 -21.96
CA LEU A 344 11.02 0.11 -22.85
C LEU A 344 10.10 1.35 -22.88
N ASP A 345 9.17 1.51 -21.94
CA ASP A 345 8.34 2.72 -21.85
C ASP A 345 9.10 3.88 -21.17
N MET A 346 10.28 4.21 -21.72
CA MET A 346 11.09 5.39 -21.40
C MET A 346 11.19 6.29 -22.63
N VAL A 347 10.08 6.86 -23.11
CA VAL A 347 10.06 8.17 -23.80
C VAL A 347 8.76 8.86 -23.46
#